data_AF-A0A7S1YTQ0-F1
#
_entry.id   AF-A0A7S1YTQ0-F1
#
_cell.length_a   1.000
_cell.length_b   1.000
_cell.length_c   1.000
_cell.angle_alpha   90.00
_cell.angle_beta   90.00
_cell.angle_gamma   90.00
#
_symmetry.space_group_name_H-M   'P 1'
#
loop_
_entity.id
_entity.type
_entity.pdbx_description
1 polymer ?
#
loop_
_entity_poly.entity_id
_entity_poly.type
_entity_poly.pdbx_seq_one_letter_code
_entity_poly.pdbx_strand_id
1 'polypeptide(L)'
;MGKTAVFCGGNAGQGGGGGDVRIVHIGPANESELVLAHLVEGVYDALTHLMGGATDRTMVLDNLELVFLLIDEHCDGGIILETDGAKLASAVLLRDDDGAALMEALQQGDGMNQGKPMGMPAMAGISAGDMTIGQAFRQAKEQLISNLANRDGM
;
A
#
# COMPACT_ATOMS: atom_id res chain seq x y z
N MET A 1 -34.11 -3.76 19.11
CA MET A 1 -33.24 -4.43 18.12
C MET A 1 -31.81 -4.34 18.62
N GLY A 2 -31.09 -5.45 18.74
CA GLY A 2 -29.68 -5.43 19.13
C GLY A 2 -28.77 -4.93 18.01
N LYS A 3 -27.50 -4.68 18.33
CA LYS A 3 -26.41 -4.46 17.37
C LYS A 3 -25.23 -5.33 17.78
N THR A 4 -24.43 -5.73 16.82
CA THR A 4 -23.16 -6.43 17.04
C THR A 4 -22.04 -5.44 16.80
N ALA A 5 -21.03 -5.40 17.67
CA ALA A 5 -19.91 -4.48 17.55
C ALA A 5 -18.59 -5.23 17.78
N VAL A 6 -17.64 -5.07 16.86
CA VAL A 6 -16.29 -5.64 16.96
C VAL A 6 -15.27 -4.52 16.94
N PHE A 7 -14.25 -4.63 17.79
CA PHE A 7 -13.23 -3.60 18.00
C PHE A 7 -11.85 -4.13 17.59
N CYS A 8 -11.03 -3.29 16.99
CA CYS A 8 -9.61 -3.56 16.70
C CYS A 8 -8.73 -2.37 17.09
N GLY A 9 -7.49 -2.64 17.47
CA GLY A 9 -6.52 -1.64 17.93
C GLY A 9 -6.62 -1.27 19.42
N GLY A 10 -5.76 -0.35 19.85
CA GLY A 10 -5.80 0.26 21.18
C GLY A 10 -5.38 -0.64 22.35
N ASN A 11 -4.54 -1.65 22.12
CA ASN A 11 -4.17 -2.58 23.17
C ASN A 11 -3.01 -2.03 24.03
N ALA A 12 -3.36 -1.34 25.12
CA ALA A 12 -2.40 -0.87 26.13
C ALA A 12 -1.73 -2.03 26.94
N GLY A 13 -2.13 -3.29 26.72
CA GLY A 13 -1.74 -4.44 27.54
C GLY A 13 -0.62 -5.32 27.00
N GLN A 14 -0.12 -5.10 25.78
CA GLN A 14 0.84 -6.02 25.14
C GLN A 14 2.16 -5.33 24.84
N GLY A 15 2.92 -4.95 25.87
CA GLY A 15 4.39 -4.80 25.90
C GLY A 15 5.13 -4.03 24.78
N GLY A 16 4.44 -3.38 23.84
CA GLY A 16 5.03 -2.78 22.66
C GLY A 16 4.04 -1.84 21.98
N GLY A 17 4.29 -0.54 22.11
CA GLY A 17 3.97 0.50 21.12
C GLY A 17 2.58 0.57 20.48
N GLY A 18 1.52 0.01 21.07
CA GLY A 18 0.16 0.14 20.53
C GLY A 18 -0.42 1.53 20.80
N GLY A 19 -0.86 2.23 19.75
CA GLY A 19 -1.47 3.57 19.83
C GLY A 19 -2.78 3.59 20.64
N ASP A 20 -3.28 4.78 20.97
CA ASP A 20 -4.49 5.03 21.78
C ASP A 20 -5.80 5.06 20.96
N VAL A 21 -5.75 4.64 19.69
CA VAL A 21 -6.88 4.60 18.77
C VAL A 21 -7.51 3.21 18.70
N ARG A 22 -8.85 3.16 18.67
CA ARG A 22 -9.61 1.94 18.39
C ARG A 22 -10.57 2.15 17.23
N ILE A 23 -10.62 1.17 16.33
CA ILE A 23 -11.59 1.10 15.25
C ILE A 23 -12.73 0.18 15.71
N VAL A 24 -13.96 0.53 15.34
CA VAL A 24 -15.15 -0.28 15.62
C VAL A 24 -15.94 -0.48 14.34
N HIS A 25 -16.36 -1.72 14.09
CA HIS A 25 -17.39 -2.05 13.11
C HIS A 25 -18.68 -2.41 13.84
N ILE A 26 -19.79 -1.78 13.44
CA ILE A 26 -21.11 -1.99 14.05
C ILE A 26 -22.05 -2.52 12.98
N GLY A 27 -22.54 -3.75 13.19
CA GLY A 27 -23.49 -4.41 12.31
C GLY A 27 -24.85 -4.68 12.97
N PRO A 28 -25.82 -5.20 12.18
CA PRO A 28 -27.06 -5.77 12.69
C PRO A 28 -26.83 -6.87 13.74
N ALA A 29 -27.81 -7.12 14.62
CA ALA A 29 -27.72 -8.17 15.64
C ALA A 29 -27.51 -9.59 15.09
N ASN A 30 -27.92 -9.83 13.84
CA ASN A 30 -27.81 -11.11 13.16
C ASN A 30 -26.59 -11.20 12.23
N GLU A 31 -25.72 -10.19 12.25
CA GLU A 31 -24.49 -10.18 11.46
C GLU A 31 -23.43 -11.09 12.09
N SER A 32 -22.58 -11.68 11.25
CA SER A 32 -21.50 -12.54 11.74
C SER A 32 -20.39 -11.71 12.40
N GLU A 33 -20.10 -11.98 13.67
CA GLU A 33 -18.98 -11.37 14.38
C GLU A 33 -17.64 -11.62 13.68
N LEU A 34 -17.46 -12.78 13.05
CA LEU A 34 -16.24 -13.10 12.32
C LEU A 34 -16.07 -12.25 11.05
N VAL A 35 -17.19 -11.92 10.39
CA VAL A 35 -17.15 -11.02 9.22
C VAL A 35 -16.78 -9.61 9.69
N LEU A 36 -17.43 -9.12 10.75
CA LEU A 36 -17.11 -7.81 11.33
C LEU A 36 -15.66 -7.74 11.84
N ALA A 37 -15.13 -8.83 12.39
CA ALA A 37 -13.73 -8.95 12.80
C ALA A 37 -12.78 -8.80 11.61
N HIS A 38 -13.03 -9.54 10.52
CA HIS A 38 -12.21 -9.45 9.31
C HIS A 38 -12.22 -8.04 8.70
N LEU A 39 -13.38 -7.38 8.69
CA LEU A 39 -13.52 -6.01 8.19
C LEU A 39 -12.72 -5.01 9.03
N VAL A 40 -12.87 -5.08 10.36
CA VAL A 40 -12.19 -4.12 11.24
C VAL A 40 -10.68 -4.33 11.27
N GLU A 41 -10.20 -5.56 11.09
CA GLU A 41 -8.78 -5.89 10.91
C GLU A 41 -8.24 -5.28 9.60
N GLY A 42 -8.93 -5.47 8.47
CA GLY A 42 -8.54 -4.89 7.18
C GLY A 42 -8.40 -3.36 7.21
N VAL A 43 -9.35 -2.67 7.84
CA VAL A 43 -9.27 -1.20 8.02
C VAL A 43 -8.11 -0.82 8.96
N TYR A 44 -7.88 -1.58 10.03
CA TYR A 44 -6.79 -1.28 10.97
C TYR A 44 -5.42 -1.47 10.31
N ASP A 45 -5.26 -2.49 9.48
CA ASP A 45 -4.05 -2.73 8.71
C ASP A 45 -3.81 -1.61 7.69
N ALA A 46 -4.85 -1.19 6.96
CA ALA A 46 -4.77 -0.07 6.03
C ALA A 46 -4.42 1.24 6.75
N LEU A 47 -5.07 1.53 7.89
CA LEU A 47 -4.78 2.70 8.70
C LEU A 47 -3.34 2.70 9.19
N THR A 48 -2.84 1.56 9.66
CA THR A 48 -1.45 1.42 10.12
C THR A 48 -0.46 1.71 8.99
N HIS A 49 -0.74 1.24 7.76
CA HIS A 49 0.08 1.59 6.59
C HIS A 49 0.03 3.08 6.27
N LEU A 50 -1.16 3.67 6.21
CA LEU A 50 -1.34 5.09 5.88
C LEU A 50 -0.70 6.01 6.92
N MET A 51 -0.67 5.63 8.20
CA MET A 51 -0.04 6.39 9.27
C MET A 51 1.47 6.10 9.44
N GLY A 52 2.08 5.26 8.60
CA GLY A 52 3.51 4.95 8.69
C GLY A 52 3.90 4.07 9.88
N GLY A 53 2.97 3.25 10.40
CA GLY A 53 3.22 2.21 11.40
C GLY A 53 2.76 2.52 12.82
N ALA A 54 2.33 3.75 13.11
CA ALA A 54 1.81 4.14 14.43
C ALA A 54 0.39 4.73 14.33
N THR A 55 -0.53 4.22 15.13
CA THR A 55 -1.95 4.62 15.13
C THR A 55 -2.33 5.34 16.43
N ASP A 56 -1.63 6.44 16.73
CA ASP A 56 -2.02 7.31 17.84
C ASP A 56 -3.00 8.40 17.40
N ARG A 57 -3.67 8.99 18.38
CA ARG A 57 -4.69 10.02 18.19
C ARG A 57 -4.16 11.20 17.38
N THR A 58 -2.91 11.60 17.59
CA THR A 58 -2.34 12.77 16.90
C THR A 58 -2.14 12.45 15.43
N MET A 59 -1.54 11.31 15.12
CA MET A 59 -1.32 10.83 13.75
C MET A 59 -2.63 10.72 12.97
N VAL A 60 -3.66 10.13 13.58
CA VAL A 60 -4.97 9.98 12.93
C VAL A 60 -5.67 11.32 12.69
N LEU A 61 -5.55 12.26 13.63
CA LEU A 61 -6.18 13.58 13.50
C LEU A 61 -5.45 14.49 12.50
N ASP A 62 -4.12 14.39 12.44
CA ASP A 62 -3.31 15.17 11.50
C ASP A 62 -3.50 14.69 10.04
N ASN A 63 -3.88 13.42 9.85
CA ASN A 63 -4.12 12.80 8.54
C ASN A 63 -5.60 12.43 8.32
N LEU A 64 -6.53 13.20 8.88
CA LEU A 64 -7.97 12.85 8.89
C LEU A 64 -8.58 12.68 7.49
N GLU A 65 -8.05 13.38 6.48
CA GLU A 65 -8.50 13.24 5.09
C GLU A 65 -8.26 11.82 4.54
N LEU A 66 -7.09 11.23 4.80
CA LEU A 66 -6.77 9.86 4.41
C LEU A 66 -7.69 8.86 5.12
N VAL A 67 -8.07 9.15 6.37
CA VAL A 67 -9.00 8.31 7.15
C VAL A 67 -10.40 8.33 6.53
N PHE A 68 -10.89 9.49 6.08
CA PHE A 68 -12.19 9.57 5.41
C PHE A 68 -12.19 8.87 4.04
N LEU A 69 -11.11 9.02 3.27
CA LEU A 69 -10.94 8.28 2.02
C LEU A 69 -10.90 6.78 2.26
N LEU A 70 -10.17 6.32 3.28
CA LEU A 70 -10.13 4.91 3.66
C LEU A 70 -11.53 4.35 3.97
N ILE A 71 -12.36 5.11 4.69
CA ILE A 71 -13.72 4.69 5.01
C ILE A 71 -14.58 4.57 3.74
N ASP A 72 -14.43 5.51 2.79
CA ASP A 72 -15.15 5.51 1.51
C ASP A 72 -14.73 4.33 0.60
N GLU A 73 -13.44 3.99 0.57
CA GLU A 73 -12.94 2.83 -0.20
C GLU A 73 -13.30 1.49 0.44
N HIS A 74 -13.49 1.47 1.77
CA HIS A 74 -13.84 0.26 2.50
C HIS A 74 -15.30 -0.14 2.32
N CYS A 75 -16.22 0.83 2.46
CA CYS A 75 -17.65 0.60 2.41
C CYS A 75 -18.42 1.78 1.81
N ASP A 76 -19.41 1.48 0.94
CA ASP A 76 -20.38 2.47 0.44
C ASP A 76 -21.81 2.03 0.78
N GLY A 77 -22.56 2.86 1.51
CA GLY A 77 -23.97 2.57 1.84
C GLY A 77 -24.20 1.28 2.64
N GLY A 78 -23.17 0.75 3.32
CA GLY A 78 -23.21 -0.54 4.01
C GLY A 78 -22.88 -1.75 3.12
N ILE A 79 -22.50 -1.52 1.87
CA ILE A 79 -21.93 -2.51 0.96
C ILE A 79 -20.41 -2.47 1.16
N ILE A 80 -19.83 -3.64 1.45
CA ILE A 80 -18.39 -3.81 1.57
C ILE A 80 -17.79 -3.82 0.17
N LEU A 81 -16.78 -2.98 -0.06
CA LEU A 81 -16.12 -2.84 -1.36
C LEU A 81 -14.76 -3.56 -1.40
N GLU A 82 -13.94 -3.37 -0.37
CA GLU A 82 -12.62 -4.00 -0.24
C GLU A 82 -12.36 -4.31 1.24
N THR A 83 -11.61 -5.38 1.51
CA THR A 83 -11.31 -5.85 2.88
C THR A 83 -9.83 -6.06 3.10
N ASP A 84 -9.02 -6.12 2.04
CA ASP A 84 -7.57 -6.25 2.14
C ASP A 84 -6.93 -4.89 2.46
N GLY A 85 -6.22 -4.81 3.58
CA GLY A 85 -5.65 -3.57 4.06
C GLY A 85 -4.59 -2.95 3.14
N ALA A 86 -3.83 -3.77 2.39
CA ALA A 86 -2.83 -3.27 1.45
C ALA A 86 -3.48 -2.66 0.21
N LYS A 87 -4.54 -3.30 -0.31
CA LYS A 87 -5.33 -2.76 -1.42
C LYS A 87 -6.06 -1.49 -1.04
N LEU A 88 -6.66 -1.43 0.15
CA LEU A 88 -7.30 -0.22 0.68
C LEU A 88 -6.31 0.95 0.74
N ALA A 89 -5.16 0.74 1.38
CA ALA A 89 -4.13 1.78 1.46
C ALA A 89 -3.65 2.24 0.08
N SER A 90 -3.47 1.30 -0.86
CA SER A 90 -3.13 1.63 -2.25
C SER A 90 -4.22 2.43 -2.96
N ALA A 91 -5.49 2.07 -2.78
CA ALA A 91 -6.61 2.76 -3.42
C ALA A 91 -6.74 4.21 -2.91
N VAL A 92 -6.58 4.41 -1.61
CA VAL A 92 -6.57 5.74 -0.97
C VAL A 92 -5.45 6.61 -1.56
N LEU A 93 -4.24 6.08 -1.70
CA LEU A 93 -3.08 6.85 -2.20
C LEU A 93 -3.12 7.12 -3.70
N LEU A 94 -3.78 6.27 -4.49
CA LEU A 94 -3.92 6.44 -5.95
C LEU A 94 -5.04 7.43 -6.33
N ARG A 95 -5.93 7.75 -5.38
CA ARG A 95 -6.99 8.75 -5.58
C ARG A 95 -6.42 10.18 -5.65
N ASP A 96 -5.24 10.39 -5.09
CA ASP A 96 -4.39 11.52 -5.42
C ASP A 96 -3.54 11.11 -6.64
N ASP A 97 -3.60 11.89 -7.73
CA ASP A 97 -2.97 11.63 -9.05
C ASP A 97 -1.44 11.33 -9.01
N ASP A 98 -0.80 11.34 -7.83
CA ASP A 98 0.64 11.14 -7.58
C ASP A 98 1.01 9.77 -6.92
N GLY A 99 0.04 8.93 -6.53
CA GLY A 99 0.28 7.71 -5.75
C GLY A 99 1.18 6.64 -6.40
N ALA A 100 1.26 6.62 -7.73
CA ALA A 100 2.12 5.68 -8.46
C ALA A 100 3.62 5.93 -8.23
N ALA A 101 4.02 7.18 -7.95
CA ALA A 101 5.43 7.55 -7.74
C ALA A 101 5.95 7.16 -6.34
N LEU A 102 5.09 7.20 -5.32
CA LEU A 102 5.44 6.84 -3.94
C LEU A 102 5.71 5.34 -3.78
N MET A 103 4.97 4.50 -4.50
CA MET A 103 5.15 3.04 -4.49
C MET A 103 6.47 2.61 -5.14
N GLU A 104 6.92 3.32 -6.19
CA GLU A 104 8.24 3.08 -6.83
C GLU A 104 9.41 3.46 -5.88
N ALA A 105 9.21 4.42 -4.98
CA ALA A 105 10.22 4.84 -4.00
C ALA A 105 10.36 3.86 -2.81
N LEU A 106 9.25 3.28 -2.33
CA LEU A 106 9.27 2.35 -1.19
C LEU A 106 9.75 0.93 -1.55
N GLN A 107 9.72 0.53 -2.81
CA GLN A 107 10.27 -0.75 -3.28
C GLN A 107 11.78 -0.70 -3.59
N GLN A 108 12.45 0.46 -3.47
CA GLN A 108 13.90 0.61 -3.73
C GLN A 108 14.79 0.49 -2.49
N GLY A 109 14.28 -0.02 -1.37
CA GLY A 109 15.04 -0.14 -0.13
C GLY A 109 14.98 -1.54 0.48
N ASP A 110 15.70 -2.52 -0.09
CA ASP A 110 16.60 -3.43 0.65
C ASP A 110 17.22 -4.47 -0.31
N GLY A 111 18.52 -4.72 -0.16
CA GLY A 111 19.27 -5.66 -1.02
C GLY A 111 20.78 -5.47 -1.03
N MET A 112 21.41 -5.27 0.13
CA MET A 112 22.87 -5.42 0.26
C MET A 112 23.24 -6.90 0.40
N ASN A 113 23.90 -7.50 -0.60
CA ASN A 113 24.91 -8.53 -0.31
C ASN A 113 26.00 -8.69 -1.40
N GLN A 114 27.21 -8.25 -1.01
CA GLN A 114 28.56 -8.77 -1.25
C GLN A 114 29.11 -8.99 -2.68
N GLY A 115 30.20 -8.25 -2.93
CA GLY A 115 31.37 -8.77 -3.65
C GLY A 115 31.58 -8.20 -5.06
N LYS A 116 32.10 -6.98 -5.17
CA LYS A 116 32.82 -6.56 -6.38
C LYS A 116 34.23 -7.18 -6.35
N PRO A 117 34.61 -8.02 -7.33
CA PRO A 117 35.90 -7.91 -7.98
C PRO A 117 35.73 -7.10 -9.27
N MET A 118 36.64 -6.16 -9.42
CA MET A 118 36.78 -5.24 -10.54
C MET A 118 37.19 -6.03 -11.79
N GLY A 119 36.39 -5.99 -12.87
CA GLY A 119 36.82 -6.57 -14.15
C GLY A 119 35.70 -6.93 -15.14
N MET A 120 35.62 -6.14 -16.22
CA MET A 120 34.96 -6.40 -17.51
C MET A 120 33.43 -6.25 -17.62
N PRO A 121 32.94 -5.70 -18.75
CA PRO A 121 31.51 -5.60 -19.04
C PRO A 121 31.01 -6.96 -19.57
N ALA A 122 30.22 -7.67 -18.78
CA ALA A 122 29.50 -8.85 -19.23
C ALA A 122 28.13 -8.43 -19.79
N MET A 123 28.07 -8.36 -21.12
CA MET A 123 26.85 -8.46 -21.90
C MET A 123 26.13 -9.77 -21.48
N ALA A 124 24.93 -9.67 -20.90
CA ALA A 124 24.09 -10.82 -20.60
C ALA A 124 22.65 -10.51 -21.01
N GLY A 125 22.18 -11.25 -22.01
CA GLY A 125 20.84 -11.17 -22.56
C GLY A 125 19.76 -11.37 -21.51
N ILE A 126 18.78 -10.49 -21.52
CA ILE A 126 17.60 -10.57 -20.67
C ILE A 126 16.64 -11.59 -21.29
N SER A 127 16.37 -12.65 -20.53
CA SER A 127 15.28 -13.59 -20.75
C SER A 127 13.96 -12.83 -20.84
N ALA A 128 13.25 -12.97 -21.95
CA ALA A 128 11.99 -12.27 -22.23
C ALA A 128 10.81 -12.66 -21.30
N GLY A 129 11.01 -13.60 -20.36
CA GLY A 129 9.95 -14.14 -19.51
C GLY A 129 9.60 -13.32 -18.27
N ASP A 130 10.51 -12.48 -17.74
CA ASP A 130 10.34 -11.79 -16.44
C ASP A 130 10.35 -10.25 -16.55
N MET A 131 10.19 -9.70 -17.76
CA MET A 131 10.09 -8.24 -17.89
C MET A 131 8.72 -7.75 -17.46
N THR A 132 8.69 -6.99 -16.37
CA THR A 132 7.51 -6.20 -16.01
C THR A 132 7.20 -5.20 -17.13
N ILE A 133 5.92 -4.87 -17.32
CA ILE A 133 5.47 -3.92 -18.35
C ILE A 133 6.22 -2.59 -18.24
N GLY A 134 6.49 -2.12 -17.01
CA GLY A 134 7.26 -0.90 -16.76
C GLY A 134 8.73 -1.00 -17.21
N GLN A 135 9.38 -2.15 -17.05
CA GLN A 135 10.74 -2.39 -17.55
C GLN A 135 10.77 -2.50 -19.07
N ALA A 136 9.78 -3.16 -19.66
CA ALA A 136 9.64 -3.26 -21.11
C ALA A 136 9.49 -1.88 -21.77
N PHE A 137 8.68 -0.98 -21.20
CA PHE A 137 8.47 0.36 -21.75
C PHE A 137 9.71 1.27 -21.59
N ARG A 138 10.41 1.17 -20.46
CA ARG A 138 11.70 1.85 -20.25
C ARG A 138 12.74 1.39 -21.28
N GLN A 139 12.84 0.09 -21.49
CA GLN A 139 13.80 -0.47 -22.45
C GLN A 139 13.45 -0.09 -23.90
N ALA A 140 12.16 -0.11 -24.27
CA ALA A 140 11.70 0.34 -25.57
C ALA A 140 12.02 1.83 -25.81
N LYS A 141 11.84 2.69 -24.78
CA LYS A 141 12.21 4.11 -24.84
C LYS A 141 13.72 4.29 -25.07
N GLU A 142 14.57 3.57 -24.36
CA GLU A 142 16.03 3.66 -24.50
C GLU A 142 16.50 3.23 -25.90
N GLN A 143 15.91 2.17 -26.44
CA GLN A 143 16.18 1.73 -27.82
C GLN A 143 15.78 2.79 -28.85
N LEU A 144 14.65 3.48 -28.62
CA LEU A 144 14.19 4.55 -29.51
C LEU A 144 15.12 5.76 -29.47
N ILE A 145 15.56 6.17 -28.28
CA ILE A 145 16.48 7.31 -28.08
C ILE A 145 17.86 7.00 -28.68
N SER A 146 18.38 5.78 -28.50
CA SER A 146 19.66 5.36 -29.10
C SER A 146 19.60 5.38 -30.63
N ASN A 147 18.48 4.93 -31.21
CA ASN A 147 18.28 4.96 -32.66
C ASN A 147 18.09 6.38 -33.21
N LEU A 148 17.52 7.30 -32.43
CA LEU A 148 17.43 8.72 -32.76
C LEU A 148 18.80 9.41 -32.68
N ALA A 149 19.56 9.16 -31.60
CA ALA A 149 20.91 9.70 -31.43
C ALA A 149 21.89 9.23 -32.52
N ASN A 150 21.75 7.99 -32.99
CA ASN A 150 22.53 7.48 -34.13
C ASN A 150 22.04 8.01 -35.49
N ARG A 151 20.80 8.50 -35.60
CA ARG A 151 20.26 9.12 -36.82
C ARG A 151 20.70 10.57 -36.99
N ASP A 152 20.91 11.28 -35.89
CA ASP A 152 21.35 12.68 -35.87
C ASP A 152 22.88 12.83 -35.88
N GLY A 153 23.59 11.88 -36.51
CA GLY A 153 25.02 11.97 -36.76
C GLY A 153 25.37 13.16 -37.67
N MET A 154 25.50 14.34 -37.06
CA MET A 154 26.21 15.53 -37.54
C MET A 154 26.90 16.24 -36.37
#